data_AF-A0A920IZ57-F1
#
_entry.id   AF-A0A920IZ57-F1
#
_cell.length_a   1.000
_cell.length_b   1.000
_cell.length_c   1.000
_cell.angle_alpha   90.00
_cell.angle_beta   90.00
_cell.angle_gamma   90.00
#
_symmetry.space_group_name_H-M   'P 1'
#
loop_
_entity.id
_entity.type
_entity.pdbx_description
1 polymer ?
#
loop_
_entity_poly.entity_id
_entity_poly.type
_entity_poly.pdbx_seq_one_letter_code
_entity_poly.pdbx_strand_id
1 'polypeptide(L)'
;MQKALEISREKKMSAPIFGKQKVYDGKTGVAFENQVTVGSVYMMKLIHLVEDKIHARSTGPYSLITQQPLGGKAQFGGQRFGEMEVWALEAYSAAYTLQEMLTIKSDDVVGRVKTYEA
;
A
#
# COMPACT_ATOMS: atom_id res chain seq x y z
N MET A 1 4.98 -13.08 42.09
CA MET A 1 5.80 -12.76 40.89
C MET A 1 7.25 -13.23 41.00
N GLN A 2 8.00 -12.91 42.07
CA GLN A 2 9.41 -13.34 42.24
C GLN A 2 9.62 -14.86 42.15
N LYS A 3 8.79 -15.65 42.86
CA LYS A 3 8.89 -17.12 42.86
C LYS A 3 8.69 -17.77 41.48
N ALA A 4 7.88 -17.15 40.62
CA ALA A 4 7.63 -17.60 39.25
C ALA A 4 8.82 -17.29 38.31
N LEU A 5 9.50 -16.16 38.53
CA LEU A 5 10.73 -15.79 37.85
C LEU A 5 11.90 -16.70 38.25
N GLU A 6 12.02 -17.06 39.52
CA GLU A 6 12.99 -18.06 39.99
C GLU A 6 12.80 -19.41 39.29
N ILE A 7 11.57 -19.95 39.28
CA ILE A 7 11.27 -21.24 38.65
C ILE A 7 11.56 -21.23 37.14
N SER A 8 11.26 -20.13 36.45
CA SER A 8 11.58 -19.99 35.01
C SER A 8 13.10 -19.98 34.77
N ARG A 9 13.87 -19.28 35.62
CA ARG A 9 15.33 -19.22 35.54
C ARG A 9 15.99 -20.57 35.85
N GLU A 10 15.51 -21.27 36.88
CA GLU A 10 16.04 -22.58 37.29
C GLU A 10 15.73 -23.68 36.28
N LYS A 11 14.49 -23.76 35.81
CA LYS A 11 14.04 -24.85 34.91
C LYS A 11 14.29 -24.58 33.43
N LYS A 12 14.85 -23.41 33.07
CA LYS A 12 15.00 -22.94 31.67
C LYS A 12 13.70 -23.03 30.86
N MET A 13 12.55 -22.98 31.53
CA MET A 13 11.26 -23.00 30.87
C MET A 13 10.93 -21.60 30.39
N SER A 14 10.54 -21.47 29.11
CA SER A 14 10.06 -20.20 28.57
C SER A 14 8.92 -19.71 29.45
N ALA A 15 8.93 -18.44 29.86
CA ALA A 15 7.88 -17.90 30.72
C ALA A 15 6.59 -17.64 29.92
N PRO A 16 5.49 -18.34 30.24
CA PRO A 16 4.18 -17.72 30.13
C PRO A 16 3.38 -17.93 31.42
N ILE A 17 3.96 -17.66 32.60
CA ILE A 17 3.17 -17.84 33.85
C ILE A 17 2.13 -16.71 33.99
N PHE A 18 2.37 -15.54 33.39
CA PHE A 18 1.49 -14.36 33.47
C PHE A 18 1.07 -13.77 32.12
N GLY A 19 1.47 -14.37 30.98
CA GLY A 19 1.22 -13.84 29.64
C GLY A 19 1.96 -12.53 29.30
N LYS A 20 2.31 -11.71 30.29
CA LYS A 20 3.01 -10.42 30.15
C LYS A 20 4.41 -10.43 30.76
N GLN A 21 5.34 -9.68 30.16
CA GLN A 21 6.73 -9.54 30.57
C GLN A 21 7.19 -8.07 30.48
N LYS A 22 8.22 -7.71 31.25
CA LYS A 22 8.85 -6.38 31.15
C LYS A 22 9.80 -6.38 29.96
N VAL A 23 9.54 -5.52 28.98
CA VAL A 23 10.35 -5.36 27.77
C VAL A 23 11.18 -4.08 27.88
N TYR A 24 12.34 -4.04 27.22
CA TYR A 24 13.21 -2.88 27.14
C TYR A 24 13.22 -2.34 25.71
N ASP A 25 13.25 -1.03 25.56
CA ASP A 25 13.36 -0.38 24.25
C ASP A 25 14.74 -0.64 23.65
N GLY A 26 14.77 -1.20 22.44
CA GLY A 26 16.01 -1.51 21.71
C GLY A 26 16.78 -0.28 21.24
N LYS A 27 16.19 0.92 21.23
CA LYS A 27 16.88 2.17 20.86
C LYS A 27 17.52 2.87 22.07
N THR A 28 16.82 2.94 23.20
CA THR A 28 17.26 3.71 24.39
C THR A 28 17.77 2.86 25.54
N GLY A 29 17.42 1.57 25.60
CA GLY A 29 17.73 0.68 26.72
C GLY A 29 16.85 0.87 27.95
N VAL A 30 15.90 1.82 27.93
CA VAL A 30 14.98 2.06 29.05
C VAL A 30 13.84 1.03 29.02
N ALA A 31 13.37 0.64 30.20
CA ALA A 31 12.24 -0.28 30.30
C ALA A 31 10.91 0.40 29.97
N PHE A 32 10.01 -0.32 29.30
CA PHE A 32 8.63 0.15 29.14
C PHE A 32 7.92 0.22 30.50
N GLU A 33 7.02 1.21 30.65
CA GLU A 33 6.26 1.45 31.88
C GLU A 33 5.32 0.27 32.19
N ASN A 34 4.65 -0.25 31.15
CA ASN A 34 3.70 -1.35 31.26
C ASN A 34 4.29 -2.67 30.75
N GLN A 35 3.87 -3.78 31.36
CA GLN A 35 4.25 -5.12 30.91
C GLN A 35 3.55 -5.46 29.59
N VAL A 36 4.29 -6.04 28.65
CA VAL A 36 3.84 -6.38 27.29
C VAL A 36 3.61 -7.89 27.17
N THR A 37 2.56 -8.30 26.47
CA THR A 37 2.29 -9.72 26.18
C THR A 37 3.31 -10.24 25.16
N VAL A 38 4.08 -11.26 25.54
CA VAL A 38 5.11 -11.86 24.67
C VAL A 38 4.83 -13.36 24.59
N GLY A 39 4.81 -13.89 23.36
CA GLY A 39 4.57 -15.30 23.12
C GLY A 39 5.00 -15.72 21.72
N SER A 40 4.99 -17.02 21.48
CA SER A 40 5.29 -17.62 20.18
C SER A 40 4.00 -17.80 19.40
N VAL A 41 3.86 -17.08 18.29
CA VAL A 41 2.71 -17.19 17.37
C VAL A 41 3.18 -17.82 16.06
N TYR A 42 2.40 -18.74 15.52
CA TYR A 42 2.63 -19.27 14.19
C TYR A 42 2.14 -18.27 13.14
N MET A 43 3.08 -17.66 12.41
CA MET A 43 2.77 -16.67 11.38
C MET A 43 2.80 -17.32 9.99
N MET A 44 1.76 -17.09 9.19
CA MET A 44 1.70 -17.52 7.79
C MET A 44 1.89 -16.33 6.85
N LYS A 45 2.61 -16.55 5.75
CA LYS A 45 2.77 -15.57 4.67
C LYS A 45 1.75 -15.84 3.57
N LEU A 46 0.88 -14.87 3.29
CA LEU A 46 -0.05 -14.94 2.16
C LEU A 46 0.67 -14.70 0.83
N ILE A 47 0.08 -15.18 -0.26
CA ILE A 47 0.63 -15.06 -1.62
C ILE A 47 0.58 -13.65 -2.21
N HIS A 48 -0.08 -12.69 -1.54
CA HIS A 48 -0.31 -11.34 -2.07
C HIS A 48 0.93 -10.45 -1.96
N LEU A 49 1.95 -10.74 -2.77
CA LEU A 49 3.19 -9.97 -2.83
C LEU A 49 2.95 -8.57 -3.42
N VAL A 50 3.82 -7.62 -3.04
CA VAL A 50 3.78 -6.23 -3.54
C VAL A 50 4.25 -6.16 -4.99
N GLU A 51 5.22 -7.00 -5.36
CA GLU A 51 5.78 -7.11 -6.71
C GLU A 51 4.70 -7.33 -7.78
N ASP A 52 3.70 -8.16 -7.47
CA ASP A 52 2.58 -8.44 -8.37
C ASP A 52 1.64 -7.25 -8.54
N LYS A 53 1.62 -6.32 -7.59
CA LYS A 53 0.70 -5.16 -7.54
C LYS A 53 1.29 -3.90 -8.14
N ILE A 54 2.62 -3.75 -8.17
CA ILE A 54 3.26 -2.57 -8.77
C ILE A 54 3.08 -2.64 -10.30
N HIS A 55 2.56 -1.55 -10.86
CA HIS A 55 2.39 -1.32 -12.30
C HIS A 55 2.30 0.18 -12.57
N ALA A 56 3.01 0.65 -13.58
CA ALA A 56 2.98 2.05 -14.02
C ALA A 56 3.04 2.11 -15.55
N ARG A 57 2.49 3.19 -16.11
CA ARG A 57 2.39 3.40 -17.54
C ARG A 57 2.55 4.88 -17.85
N SER A 58 3.30 5.19 -18.90
CA SER A 58 3.33 6.51 -19.55
C SER A 58 2.49 6.50 -20.83
N THR A 59 2.89 5.72 -21.84
CA THR A 59 2.15 5.49 -23.10
C THR A 59 1.94 3.98 -23.32
N GLY A 60 1.09 3.59 -24.27
CA GLY A 60 0.82 2.17 -24.54
C GLY A 60 -0.33 1.96 -25.52
N PRO A 61 -0.89 0.74 -25.62
CA PRO A 61 -1.97 0.44 -26.55
C PRO A 61 -3.30 1.09 -26.17
N TYR A 62 -4.10 1.40 -27.18
CA TYR A 62 -5.42 2.03 -27.08
C TYR A 62 -6.48 1.15 -27.74
N SER A 63 -7.72 1.30 -27.30
CA SER A 63 -8.89 0.67 -27.90
C SER A 63 -9.14 1.21 -29.31
N LEU A 64 -9.45 0.35 -30.27
CA LEU A 64 -9.79 0.77 -31.63
C LEU A 64 -11.12 1.54 -31.69
N ILE A 65 -12.05 1.26 -30.78
CA ILE A 65 -13.40 1.83 -30.80
C ILE A 65 -13.42 3.21 -30.15
N THR A 66 -12.94 3.29 -28.90
CA THR A 66 -13.04 4.52 -28.08
C THR A 66 -11.77 5.33 -28.05
N GLN A 67 -10.65 4.81 -28.60
CA GLN A 67 -9.33 5.44 -28.52
C GLN A 67 -8.82 5.67 -27.09
N GLN A 68 -9.44 5.06 -26.07
CA GLN A 68 -9.01 5.10 -24.67
C GLN A 68 -7.95 4.04 -24.35
N PRO A 69 -7.08 4.25 -23.34
CA PRO A 69 -6.11 3.25 -22.90
C PRO A 69 -6.77 1.92 -22.50
N LEU A 70 -6.14 0.80 -22.83
CA LEU A 70 -6.57 -0.52 -22.35
C LEU A 70 -6.47 -0.64 -20.82
N GLY A 71 -7.22 -1.56 -20.22
CA GLY A 71 -7.21 -1.83 -18.78
C GLY A 71 -6.31 -3.02 -18.39
N GLY A 72 -5.78 -2.99 -17.17
CA GLY A 72 -5.10 -4.13 -16.55
C GLY A 72 -3.59 -4.23 -16.82
N LYS A 73 -2.86 -4.77 -15.83
CA LYS A 73 -1.38 -4.89 -15.84
C LYS A 73 -0.86 -5.68 -17.06
N ALA A 74 -1.54 -6.76 -17.43
CA ALA A 74 -1.11 -7.66 -18.51
C ALA A 74 -1.08 -7.00 -19.90
N GLN A 75 -1.89 -5.95 -20.13
CA GLN A 75 -1.98 -5.26 -21.42
C GLN A 75 -1.24 -3.91 -21.41
N PHE A 76 -0.34 -3.71 -20.45
CA PHE A 76 0.21 -2.40 -20.13
C PHE A 76 -0.90 -1.35 -19.99
N GLY A 77 -1.99 -1.72 -19.31
CA GLY A 77 -3.18 -0.90 -19.20
C GLY A 77 -2.99 0.34 -18.32
N GLY A 78 -3.82 1.35 -18.55
CA GLY A 78 -3.96 2.51 -17.68
C GLY A 78 -4.88 2.20 -16.48
N GLN A 79 -4.84 3.08 -15.48
CA GLN A 79 -5.81 3.04 -14.38
C GLN A 79 -7.08 3.77 -14.80
N ARG A 80 -8.22 3.27 -14.32
CA ARG A 80 -9.50 3.94 -14.53
C ARG A 80 -9.57 5.17 -13.62
N PHE A 81 -9.69 6.34 -14.23
CA PHE A 81 -10.14 7.53 -13.55
C PHE A 81 -11.67 7.52 -13.56
N GLY A 82 -12.29 7.29 -12.40
CA GLY A 82 -13.72 7.08 -12.27
C GLY A 82 -14.50 8.39 -12.05
N GLU A 83 -15.81 8.22 -11.96
CA GLU A 83 -16.76 9.32 -11.77
C GLU A 83 -16.56 10.03 -10.42
N MET A 84 -16.25 9.28 -9.36
CA MET A 84 -16.00 9.87 -8.04
C MET A 84 -14.72 10.70 -8.01
N GLU A 85 -13.69 10.31 -8.76
CA GLU A 85 -12.46 11.09 -8.88
C GLU A 85 -12.67 12.37 -9.71
N VAL A 86 -13.56 12.33 -10.72
CA VAL A 86 -14.01 13.53 -11.44
C VAL A 86 -14.70 14.50 -10.49
N TRP A 87 -15.68 14.04 -9.72
CA TRP A 87 -16.37 14.88 -8.73
C TRP A 87 -15.41 15.50 -7.71
N ALA A 88 -14.38 14.76 -7.28
CA ALA A 88 -13.37 15.29 -6.39
C ALA A 88 -12.63 16.47 -7.04
N LEU A 89 -12.19 16.37 -8.29
CA LEU A 89 -11.53 17.48 -9.00
C LEU A 89 -12.46 18.67 -9.27
N GLU A 90 -13.73 18.41 -9.57
CA GLU A 90 -14.75 19.44 -9.73
C GLU A 90 -14.98 20.23 -8.43
N ALA A 91 -15.05 19.53 -7.29
CA ALA A 91 -15.19 20.17 -5.97
C ALA A 91 -13.99 21.07 -5.64
N TYR A 92 -12.79 20.71 -6.08
CA TYR A 92 -11.60 21.56 -5.98
C TYR A 92 -11.52 22.67 -7.04
N SER A 93 -12.50 22.78 -7.94
CA SER A 93 -12.49 23.73 -9.07
C SER A 93 -11.23 23.59 -9.95
N ALA A 94 -10.69 22.38 -10.07
CA ALA A 94 -9.47 22.08 -10.82
C ALA A 94 -9.74 21.90 -12.33
N ALA A 95 -10.37 22.90 -12.97
CA ALA A 95 -10.90 22.79 -14.34
C ALA A 95 -9.83 22.38 -15.38
N TYR A 96 -8.63 22.98 -15.33
CA TYR A 96 -7.56 22.66 -16.28
C TYR A 96 -7.02 21.23 -16.10
N THR A 97 -6.85 20.79 -14.84
CA THR A 97 -6.41 19.42 -14.54
C THR A 97 -7.45 18.40 -14.97
N LEU A 98 -8.74 18.68 -14.73
CA LEU A 98 -9.83 17.81 -15.14
C LEU A 98 -9.93 17.73 -16.67
N GLN A 99 -9.83 18.85 -17.38
CA GLN A 99 -9.79 18.87 -18.83
C GLN A 99 -8.63 18.02 -19.36
N GLU A 100 -7.43 18.16 -18.79
CA GLU A 100 -6.25 17.42 -19.21
C GLU A 100 -6.44 15.89 -19.06
N MET A 101 -6.99 15.47 -17.91
CA MET A 101 -7.26 14.06 -17.62
C MET A 101 -8.30 13.45 -18.54
N LEU A 102 -9.36 14.19 -18.88
CA LEU A 102 -10.46 13.69 -19.71
C LEU A 102 -10.18 13.75 -21.21
N THR A 103 -9.23 14.57 -21.67
CA THR A 103 -8.98 14.80 -23.10
C THR A 103 -7.60 14.28 -23.53
N ILE A 104 -6.56 15.11 -23.42
CA ILE A 104 -5.22 14.84 -23.99
C ILE A 104 -4.53 13.62 -23.38
N LYS A 105 -4.92 13.19 -22.16
CA LYS A 105 -4.43 11.97 -21.50
C LYS A 105 -5.29 10.73 -21.74
N SER A 106 -6.43 10.85 -22.42
CA SER A 106 -7.41 9.78 -22.62
C SER A 106 -7.62 9.48 -24.10
N ASP A 107 -8.52 10.20 -24.77
CA ASP A 107 -9.09 9.84 -26.07
C ASP A 107 -8.87 10.88 -27.18
N ASP A 108 -8.29 12.05 -26.88
CA ASP A 108 -7.90 13.00 -27.92
C ASP A 108 -6.64 12.51 -28.66
N VAL A 109 -6.87 11.87 -29.81
CA VAL A 109 -5.82 11.29 -30.66
C VAL A 109 -4.83 12.33 -31.17
N VAL A 110 -5.30 13.55 -31.47
CA VAL A 110 -4.43 14.61 -32.01
C VAL A 110 -3.73 15.35 -30.88
N GLY A 111 -4.47 15.66 -29.80
CA GLY A 111 -3.96 16.32 -28.62
C GLY A 111 -2.82 15.54 -27.97
N ARG A 112 -2.98 14.22 -27.78
CA ARG A 112 -1.94 13.40 -27.14
C ARG A 112 -0.61 13.37 -27.89
N VAL A 113 -0.66 13.36 -29.23
CA VAL A 113 0.56 13.34 -30.06
C VAL A 113 1.28 14.69 -29.93
N LYS A 114 0.54 15.79 -30.06
CA LYS A 114 1.09 17.14 -29.90
C LYS A 114 1.69 17.36 -28.51
N THR A 115 1.01 16.91 -27.46
CA THR A 115 1.50 17.05 -26.07
C THR A 115 2.73 16.19 -25.80
N TYR A 116 2.90 15.08 -26.49
CA TYR A 116 4.10 14.25 -26.36
C TYR A 116 5.31 14.83 -27.14
N GLU A 117 5.05 15.52 -28.25
CA GLU A 117 6.07 16.14 -29.10
C GLU A 117 6.51 17.54 -28.65
N ALA A 118 5.71 18.21 -27.81
CA ALA A 118 5.99 19.52 -27.22
C ALA A 118 7.00 19.43 -26.07
#